data_AF-A0A7V7MY59-F1
#
_entry.id   AF-A0A7V7MY59-F1
#
_cell.length_a   1.000
_cell.length_b   1.000
_cell.length_c   1.000
_cell.angle_alpha   90.00
_cell.angle_beta   90.00
_cell.angle_gamma   90.00
#
_symmetry.space_group_name_H-M   'P 1'
#
loop_
_entity.id
_entity.type
_entity.pdbx_description
1 polymer ?
#
loop_
_entity_poly.entity_id
_entity_poly.type
_entity_poly.pdbx_seq_one_letter_code
_entity_poly.pdbx_strand_id
1 'polypeptide(L)'
;MSPTGFDFRYPRQASGTDPRPPGGYLEASGAAKEIIRYLEERQATQLLHGRLRYFAHEVTETHAVVHVALEFSLEAGRQVLLPAKRYEVRQEAADRTVHSTVQAFGTALEAIYGELLADLRTVTR
;
A
#
# COMPACT_ATOMS: atom_id res chain seq x y z
N MET A 1 -5.19 -28.02 24.53
CA MET A 1 -4.64 -26.65 24.54
C MET A 1 -4.85 -26.06 23.16
N SER A 2 -5.82 -25.16 23.01
CA SER A 2 -6.20 -24.56 21.73
C SER A 2 -5.61 -23.15 21.63
N PRO A 3 -5.10 -22.71 20.46
CA PRO A 3 -4.58 -21.37 20.30
C PRO A 3 -5.75 -20.38 20.16
N THR A 4 -5.67 -19.28 20.90
CA THR A 4 -6.56 -18.11 20.81
C THR A 4 -6.41 -17.47 19.44
N GLY A 5 -7.38 -17.72 18.55
CA GLY A 5 -7.52 -17.00 17.28
C GLY A 5 -8.10 -15.61 17.55
N PHE A 6 -7.38 -14.57 17.11
CA PHE A 6 -7.93 -13.21 17.05
C PHE A 6 -8.84 -13.11 15.82
N ASP A 7 -10.15 -13.06 16.05
CA ASP A 7 -11.17 -12.83 15.01
C ASP A 7 -11.31 -11.31 14.81
N PHE A 8 -10.60 -10.75 13.81
CA PHE A 8 -10.76 -9.36 13.40
C PHE A 8 -12.03 -9.21 12.56
N ARG A 9 -13.18 -9.04 13.24
CA ARG A 9 -14.42 -8.61 12.59
C ARG A 9 -14.45 -7.10 12.51
N TYR A 10 -14.27 -6.55 11.31
CA TYR A 10 -14.62 -5.17 11.05
C TYR A 10 -16.15 -5.04 11.08
N PRO A 11 -16.73 -4.18 11.94
CA PRO A 11 -18.16 -3.93 11.88
C PRO A 11 -18.49 -3.22 10.57
N ARG A 12 -19.42 -3.79 9.79
CA ARG A 12 -20.15 -3.03 8.74
C ARG A 12 -20.96 -1.95 9.47
N GLN A 13 -20.48 -0.70 9.45
CA GLN A 13 -21.30 0.43 9.86
C GLN A 13 -22.07 0.99 8.67
N ALA A 14 -23.38 1.12 8.86
CA ALA A 14 -24.33 1.74 7.96
C ALA A 14 -24.15 3.28 7.96
N SER A 15 -24.34 3.86 6.77
CA SER A 15 -24.58 5.27 6.44
C SER A 15 -24.61 6.30 7.59
N GLY A 16 -23.63 7.20 7.58
CA GLY A 16 -23.66 8.46 8.33
C GLY A 16 -22.30 9.13 8.31
N THR A 17 -22.13 10.18 7.48
CA THR A 17 -20.96 11.07 7.42
C THR A 17 -19.63 10.38 7.70
N ASP A 18 -19.20 9.60 6.71
CA ASP A 18 -18.09 8.68 6.81
C ASP A 18 -16.75 9.42 6.92
N PRO A 19 -16.02 9.36 8.04
CA PRO A 19 -14.62 9.75 8.07
C PRO A 19 -13.81 8.55 7.55
N ARG A 20 -14.09 8.10 6.30
CA ARG A 20 -13.14 7.20 5.63
C ARG A 20 -11.84 7.99 5.59
N PRO A 21 -10.69 7.40 5.94
CA PRO A 21 -9.45 7.93 5.41
C PRO A 21 -9.68 8.11 3.90
N PRO A 22 -9.40 9.31 3.34
CA PRO A 22 -9.72 9.62 1.96
C PRO A 22 -9.22 8.50 1.05
N GLY A 23 -10.02 8.18 0.03
CA GLY A 23 -9.84 7.08 -0.91
C GLY A 23 -8.38 6.70 -1.10
N GLY A 24 -8.03 5.46 -0.74
CA GLY A 24 -6.63 5.07 -0.56
C GLY A 24 -5.78 5.43 -1.78
N TYR A 25 -4.55 5.88 -1.52
CA TYR A 25 -3.56 6.54 -2.41
C TYR A 25 -3.76 6.48 -3.94
N LEU A 26 -4.05 5.30 -4.51
CA LEU A 26 -4.37 5.13 -5.93
C LEU A 26 -5.63 5.89 -6.37
N GLU A 27 -6.69 5.96 -5.54
CA GLU A 27 -7.92 6.71 -5.85
C GLU A 27 -7.67 8.21 -5.89
N ALA A 28 -6.93 8.74 -4.92
CA ALA A 28 -6.54 10.14 -4.88
C ALA A 28 -5.63 10.55 -6.06
N SER A 29 -4.86 9.61 -6.61
CA SER A 29 -3.90 9.88 -7.68
C SER A 29 -4.49 10.05 -9.09
N GLY A 30 -5.75 9.66 -9.28
CA GLY A 30 -6.38 9.58 -10.61
C GLY A 30 -5.74 8.56 -11.56
N ALA A 31 -5.00 7.57 -11.04
CA ALA A 31 -4.32 6.55 -11.85
C ALA A 31 -5.27 5.66 -12.66
N ALA A 32 -6.52 5.55 -12.24
CA ALA A 32 -7.57 4.83 -12.94
C ALA A 32 -8.88 5.62 -12.86
N LYS A 33 -9.76 5.41 -13.85
CA LYS A 33 -11.12 5.97 -13.84
C LYS A 33 -11.97 5.44 -12.69
N GLU A 34 -11.73 4.18 -12.31
CA GLU A 34 -12.38 3.50 -11.20
C GLU A 34 -11.40 2.49 -10.59
N ILE A 35 -11.42 2.37 -9.27
CA ILE A 35 -10.63 1.37 -8.53
C ILE A 35 -11.60 0.43 -7.81
N ILE A 36 -11.51 -0.86 -8.14
CA ILE A 36 -12.35 -1.91 -7.57
C ILE A 36 -11.47 -2.73 -6.63
N ARG A 37 -11.77 -2.69 -5.33
CA ARG A 37 -11.01 -3.42 -4.28
C ARG A 37 -11.55 -4.83 -4.03
N TYR A 38 -12.85 -5.02 -4.22
CA TYR A 38 -13.54 -6.29 -3.98
C TYR A 38 -14.25 -6.71 -5.28
N LEU A 39 -13.85 -7.84 -5.84
CA LEU A 39 -14.32 -8.37 -7.13
C LEU A 39 -15.72 -9.01 -7.05
N GLU A 40 -16.62 -8.47 -6.23
CA GLU A 40 -17.91 -9.13 -5.98
C GLU A 40 -18.93 -8.91 -7.11
N GLU A 41 -18.86 -7.79 -7.87
CA GLU A 41 -19.89 -7.47 -8.88
C GLU A 41 -19.42 -6.75 -10.16
N ARG A 42 -18.12 -6.43 -10.32
CA ARG A 42 -17.60 -5.67 -11.48
C ARG A 42 -16.40 -6.33 -12.14
N GLN A 43 -16.38 -6.37 -13.48
CA GLN A 43 -15.22 -6.81 -14.25
C GLN A 43 -14.18 -5.69 -14.32
N ALA A 44 -13.06 -5.88 -13.65
CA ALA A 44 -11.89 -5.04 -13.80
C ALA A 44 -11.19 -5.34 -15.15
N THR A 45 -10.84 -4.31 -15.90
CA THR A 45 -10.08 -4.43 -17.16
C THR A 45 -8.59 -4.66 -16.93
N GLN A 46 -8.10 -4.27 -15.75
CA GLN A 46 -6.72 -4.41 -15.32
C GLN A 46 -6.69 -4.88 -13.86
N LEU A 47 -5.73 -5.73 -13.53
CA LEU A 47 -5.52 -6.25 -12.19
C LEU A 47 -4.12 -5.85 -11.70
N LEU A 48 -4.10 -5.08 -10.61
CA LEU A 48 -2.88 -4.72 -9.90
C LEU A 48 -2.70 -5.68 -8.73
N HIS A 49 -1.64 -6.49 -8.79
CA HIS A 49 -1.24 -7.37 -7.71
C HIS A 49 -0.19 -6.67 -6.85
N GLY A 50 -0.34 -6.76 -5.53
CA GLY A 50 0.59 -6.18 -4.57
C GLY A 50 1.01 -7.20 -3.52
N ARG A 51 2.30 -7.22 -3.18
CA ARG A 51 2.87 -8.10 -2.16
C ARG A 51 3.76 -7.31 -1.20
N LEU A 52 3.48 -7.42 0.10
CA LEU A 52 4.39 -6.93 1.14
C LEU A 52 5.58 -7.88 1.26
N ARG A 53 6.79 -7.37 1.00
CA ARG A 53 8.03 -8.16 1.08
C ARG A 53 8.77 -7.92 2.38
N TYR A 54 8.82 -6.66 2.80
CA TYR A 54 9.50 -6.26 4.02
C TYR A 54 8.78 -5.07 4.66
N PHE A 55 8.64 -5.10 5.97
CA PHE A 55 8.02 -4.03 6.75
C PHE A 55 8.56 -4.09 8.18
N ALA A 56 9.66 -3.38 8.43
CA ALA A 56 10.30 -3.40 9.72
C ALA A 56 10.85 -2.02 10.09
N HIS A 57 11.05 -1.83 11.39
CA HIS A 57 11.92 -0.78 11.90
C HIS A 57 13.18 -1.41 12.49
N GLU A 58 14.30 -0.72 12.36
CA GLU A 58 15.59 -1.03 12.95
C GLU A 58 15.90 0.12 13.92
N VAL A 59 15.95 -0.18 15.22
CA VAL A 59 16.29 0.82 16.25
C VAL A 59 17.69 0.54 16.75
N THR A 60 18.54 1.55 16.65
CA THR A 60 19.90 1.57 17.22
C THR A 60 19.95 2.57 18.37
N GLU A 61 21.10 2.69 19.04
CA GLU A 61 21.27 3.65 20.12
C GLU A 61 21.08 5.11 19.64
N THR A 62 21.49 5.40 18.40
CA THR A 62 21.51 6.76 17.85
C THR A 62 20.44 7.02 16.79
N HIS A 63 19.93 6.00 16.11
CA HIS A 63 19.01 6.15 14.98
C HIS A 63 17.84 5.16 15.04
N ALA A 64 16.71 5.56 14.47
CA ALA A 64 15.62 4.66 14.12
C ALA A 64 15.41 4.73 12.61
N VAL A 65 15.48 3.58 11.93
CA VAL A 65 15.31 3.48 10.48
C VAL A 65 14.17 2.55 10.18
N VAL A 66 13.24 3.01 9.36
CA VAL A 66 12.17 2.20 8.79
C VAL A 66 12.61 1.65 7.45
N HIS A 67 12.31 0.38 7.19
CA HIS A 67 12.53 -0.25 5.90
C HIS A 67 11.23 -0.89 5.42
N VAL A 68 10.76 -0.41 4.26
CA VAL A 68 9.58 -0.92 3.57
C VAL A 68 9.98 -1.41 2.20
N ALA A 69 9.56 -2.64 1.86
CA ALA A 69 9.67 -3.17 0.51
C ALA A 69 8.33 -3.75 0.07
N LEU A 70 7.82 -3.24 -1.05
CA LEU A 70 6.61 -3.70 -1.72
C LEU A 70 6.97 -4.22 -3.12
N GLU A 71 6.19 -5.15 -3.63
CA GLU A 71 6.30 -5.62 -5.00
C GLU A 71 4.95 -5.52 -5.68
N PHE A 72 4.92 -4.96 -6.89
CA PHE A 72 3.69 -4.81 -7.66
C PHE A 72 3.85 -5.35 -9.08
N SER A 73 2.77 -5.88 -9.64
CA SER A 73 2.62 -6.22 -11.06
C SER A 73 1.23 -5.83 -11.57
N LEU A 74 1.14 -5.47 -12.85
CA LEU A 74 -0.11 -5.11 -13.51
C LEU A 74 -0.35 -6.01 -14.72
N GLU A 75 -1.55 -6.56 -14.82
CA GLU A 75 -1.99 -7.37 -15.97
C GLU A 75 -3.34 -6.90 -16.54
N ALA A 76 -3.54 -7.14 -17.84
CA ALA A 76 -4.79 -6.97 -18.55
C ALA A 76 -5.14 -8.29 -19.26
N GLY A 77 -5.99 -9.10 -18.64
CA GLY A 77 -6.28 -10.45 -19.12
C GLY A 77 -5.03 -11.34 -19.07
N ARG A 78 -4.47 -11.70 -20.24
CA ARG A 78 -3.23 -12.51 -20.34
C ARG A 78 -1.98 -11.66 -20.60
N GLN A 79 -2.13 -10.35 -20.81
CA GLN A 79 -1.03 -9.46 -21.09
C GLN A 79 -0.47 -8.88 -19.80
N VAL A 80 0.84 -9.01 -19.59
CA VAL A 80 1.56 -8.32 -18.52
C VAL A 80 1.88 -6.90 -18.98
N LEU A 81 1.34 -5.90 -18.30
CA LEU A 81 1.58 -4.48 -18.56
C LEU A 81 2.75 -3.94 -17.74
N LEU A 82 2.82 -4.36 -16.46
CA LEU A 82 3.95 -4.11 -15.58
C LEU A 82 4.42 -5.46 -14.99
N PRO A 83 5.60 -5.96 -15.37
CA PRO A 83 6.16 -7.14 -14.71
C PRO A 83 6.39 -6.86 -13.23
N ALA A 84 6.47 -7.92 -12.42
CA ALA A 84 6.70 -7.78 -10.99
C ALA A 84 7.95 -6.94 -10.70
N LYS A 85 7.74 -5.74 -10.15
CA LYS A 85 8.78 -4.78 -9.79
C LYS A 85 8.78 -4.58 -8.28
N ARG A 86 9.97 -4.63 -7.69
CA ARG A 86 10.20 -4.34 -6.26
C ARG A 86 10.48 -2.84 -6.09
N TYR A 87 9.81 -2.25 -5.12
CA TYR A 87 9.98 -0.88 -4.64
C TYR A 87 10.43 -0.96 -3.19
N GLU A 88 11.50 -0.25 -2.86
CA GLU A 88 12.13 -0.33 -1.54
C GLU A 88 12.60 1.04 -1.09
N VAL A 89 12.24 1.38 0.16
CA VAL A 89 12.64 2.63 0.78
C VAL A 89 13.14 2.34 2.19
N ARG A 90 14.29 2.94 2.53
CA ARG A 90 14.78 3.07 3.90
C ARG A 90 14.64 4.52 4.31
N GLN A 91 13.83 4.76 5.34
CA GLN A 91 13.52 6.10 5.82
C GLN A 91 13.97 6.22 7.27
N GLU A 92 14.86 7.17 7.55
CA GLU A 92 15.21 7.52 8.92
C GLU A 92 14.05 8.27 9.58
N ALA A 93 13.72 7.88 10.81
CA ALA A 93 12.77 8.60 11.65
C ALA A 93 13.47 9.82 12.29
N ALA A 94 12.73 10.91 12.46
CA ALA A 94 13.26 12.14 13.05
C ALA A 94 13.84 11.93 14.46
N ASP A 95 13.25 11.00 15.21
CA ASP A 95 13.72 10.56 16.51
C ASP A 95 13.29 9.09 16.78
N ARG A 96 13.59 8.60 17.98
CA ARG A 96 13.33 7.21 18.40
C ARG A 96 11.92 6.97 18.97
N THR A 97 11.02 7.94 18.88
CA THR A 97 9.64 7.77 19.34
C THR A 97 8.83 6.91 18.38
N VAL A 98 7.80 6.27 18.92
CA VAL A 98 6.81 5.53 18.10
C VAL A 98 6.15 6.46 17.09
N HIS A 99 5.87 7.71 17.48
CA HIS A 99 5.25 8.69 16.60
C HIS A 99 6.12 8.98 15.37
N SER A 100 7.39 9.31 15.55
CA SER A 100 8.32 9.58 14.44
C SER A 100 8.58 8.35 13.59
N THR A 101 8.57 7.16 14.18
CA THR A 101 8.65 5.90 13.43
C THR A 101 7.43 5.69 12.53
N VAL A 102 6.21 5.95 13.04
CA VAL A 102 4.98 5.86 12.23
C VAL A 102 4.98 6.88 11.10
N GLN A 103 5.46 8.10 11.35
CA GLN A 103 5.63 9.11 10.30
C GLN A 103 6.63 8.64 9.22
N ALA A 104 7.76 8.05 9.62
CA ALA A 104 8.74 7.49 8.69
C ALA A 104 8.15 6.36 7.84
N PHE A 105 7.31 5.48 8.41
CA PHE A 105 6.56 4.49 7.62
C PHE A 105 5.62 5.15 6.61
N GLY A 106 4.90 6.20 7.00
CA GLY A 106 4.04 6.97 6.10
C GLY A 106 4.83 7.53 4.91
N THR A 107 5.93 8.24 5.18
CA THR A 107 6.81 8.80 4.14
C THR A 107 7.39 7.72 3.22
N ALA A 108 7.83 6.58 3.79
CA ALA A 108 8.34 5.47 2.99
C ALA A 108 7.28 4.88 2.04
N LEU A 109 6.04 4.72 2.52
CA LEU A 109 4.92 4.25 1.70
C LEU A 109 4.55 5.27 0.62
N GLU A 110 4.49 6.56 0.95
CA GLU A 110 4.22 7.63 -0.03
C GLU A 110 5.27 7.65 -1.15
N ALA A 111 6.55 7.49 -0.82
CA ALA A 111 7.62 7.41 -1.81
C ALA A 111 7.46 6.20 -2.74
N ILE A 112 7.18 5.01 -2.18
CA ILE A 112 6.93 3.79 -2.99
C ILE A 112 5.72 3.98 -3.90
N TYR A 113 4.61 4.49 -3.38
CA TYR A 113 3.42 4.67 -4.20
C TYR A 113 3.61 5.77 -5.24
N GLY A 114 4.38 6.82 -4.95
CA GLY A 114 4.76 7.83 -5.94
C GLY A 114 5.50 7.23 -7.13
N GLU A 115 6.45 6.34 -6.88
CA GLU A 115 7.18 5.61 -7.94
C GLU A 115 6.25 4.66 -8.70
N LEU A 116 5.43 3.87 -7.99
CA LEU A 116 4.43 2.99 -8.62
C LEU A 116 3.51 3.77 -9.56
N LEU A 117 3.02 4.94 -9.13
CA LEU A 117 2.14 5.77 -9.96
C LEU A 117 2.83 6.28 -11.23
N ALA A 118 4.12 6.62 -11.15
CA ALA A 118 4.90 7.02 -12.32
C ALA A 118 5.02 5.86 -13.32
N ASP A 119 5.26 4.64 -12.83
CA ASP A 119 5.31 3.44 -13.67
C ASP A 119 3.95 3.12 -14.28
N LEU A 120 2.87 3.15 -13.49
CA LEU A 120 1.51 2.90 -13.97
C LEU A 120 1.14 3.86 -15.11
N ARG A 121 1.44 5.16 -14.96
CA ARG A 121 1.20 6.18 -16.01
C ARG A 121 2.00 5.95 -17.30
N THR A 122 3.08 5.17 -17.25
CA THR A 122 3.89 4.85 -18.42
C THR A 122 3.30 3.66 -19.20
N VAL A 123 2.70 2.69 -18.48
CA VAL A 123 2.20 1.44 -19.08
C VAL A 123 0.71 1.44 -19.41
N THR A 124 -0.06 2.42 -18.90
CA THR A 124 -1.51 2.53 -19.16
C THR A 124 -1.91 3.61 -20.20
N ARG A 125 -0.94 4.14 -20.96
CA ARG A 125 -1.19 5.08 -22.07
C ARG A 125 -1.82 4.42 -23.28
#